data_AF-A0A2U1E351-F1
#
_entry.id   AF-A0A2U1E351-F1
#
_cell.length_a   1.000
_cell.length_b   1.000
_cell.length_c   1.000
_cell.angle_alpha   90.00
_cell.angle_beta   90.00
_cell.angle_gamma   90.00
#
_symmetry.space_group_name_H-M   'P 1'
#
loop_
_entity.id
_entity.type
_entity.pdbx_description
1 polymer ?
#
loop_
_entity_poly.entity_id
_entity_poly.type
_entity_poly.pdbx_seq_one_letter_code
_entity_poly.pdbx_strand_id
1 'polypeptide(L)'
;MRAFIPNIINLGLAFLFIDLRQRGEISTPVMIGLIALSFVVVNALYFYLKKYFVSKRVRELKKFGYLLDENPEEYLKKVDENLSGAKEYELDYLTLHKANVLHKINRDAEAIETLSSHMPLFLDDNNKAIYFNNLVGLYLKQNDFKNAKKIFESNRDLLEKLEINPSFGFSILVNKASILLNHGDKKRAEKAIDEARKIAPSEKSQREIDEMKRKFLEK
;
A
#
# COMPACT_ATOMS: atom_id res chain seq x y z
N MET A 1 -6.31 19.17 -13.49
CA MET A 1 -6.27 20.44 -12.74
C MET A 1 -5.12 20.59 -11.72
N ARG A 2 -4.48 19.52 -11.19
CA ARG A 2 -3.53 19.66 -10.05
C ARG A 2 -2.06 19.97 -10.36
N ALA A 3 -1.57 19.67 -11.58
CA ALA A 3 -0.26 20.18 -12.04
C ALA A 3 -0.29 21.69 -12.36
N PHE A 4 -1.46 22.32 -12.28
CA PHE A 4 -1.68 23.69 -12.74
C PHE A 4 -1.26 24.75 -11.71
N ILE A 5 -1.33 24.45 -10.41
CA ILE A 5 -1.09 25.45 -9.34
C ILE A 5 0.38 25.87 -9.25
N PRO A 6 1.37 24.95 -9.18
CA PRO A 6 2.79 25.34 -9.18
C PRO A 6 3.15 26.12 -10.46
N ASN A 7 2.57 25.71 -11.59
CA ASN A 7 2.81 26.34 -12.88
C ASN A 7 2.23 27.76 -12.95
N ILE A 8 1.04 28.02 -12.41
CA ILE A 8 0.48 29.38 -12.31
C ILE A 8 1.37 30.27 -11.43
N ILE A 9 1.79 29.77 -10.26
CA ILE A 9 2.64 30.54 -9.33
C ILE A 9 3.98 30.88 -10.01
N ASN A 10 4.60 29.90 -10.66
CA ASN A 10 5.84 30.10 -11.39
C ASN A 10 5.69 31.08 -12.56
N LEU A 11 4.57 31.04 -13.28
CA LEU A 11 4.24 32.02 -14.33
C LEU A 11 4.10 33.44 -13.76
N GLY A 12 3.41 33.59 -12.63
CA GLY A 12 3.29 34.89 -11.95
C GLY A 12 4.65 35.46 -11.52
N LEU A 13 5.52 34.63 -10.95
CA LEU A 13 6.89 35.01 -10.59
C LEU A 13 7.73 35.36 -11.82
N ALA A 14 7.59 34.63 -12.92
CA ALA A 14 8.27 34.94 -14.16
C ALA A 14 7.88 36.32 -14.71
N PHE A 15 6.59 36.67 -14.69
CA PHE A 15 6.13 38.00 -15.09
C PHE A 15 6.69 39.11 -14.19
N LEU A 16 6.74 38.90 -12.88
CA LEU A 16 7.35 39.84 -11.94
C LEU A 16 8.83 40.08 -12.27
N PHE A 17 9.61 39.02 -12.51
CA PHE A 17 11.04 39.15 -12.83
C PHE A 17 11.27 39.81 -14.19
N ILE A 18 10.38 39.58 -15.17
CA ILE A 18 10.41 40.29 -16.46
C ILE A 18 10.16 41.79 -16.27
N ASP A 19 9.19 42.19 -15.46
CA ASP A 19 8.90 43.60 -15.14
C ASP A 19 10.09 44.28 -14.44
N LEU A 20 10.67 43.64 -13.42
CA LEU A 20 11.88 44.15 -12.73
C LEU A 20 13.05 44.36 -13.69
N ARG A 21 13.21 43.44 -14.66
CA ARG A 21 14.23 43.58 -15.72
C ARG A 21 13.92 44.74 -16.65
N GLN A 22 12.66 44.96 -17.03
CA GLN A 22 12.24 46.09 -17.88
C GLN A 22 12.48 47.45 -17.21
N ARG A 23 12.33 47.52 -15.88
CA ARG A 23 12.63 48.71 -15.06
C ARG A 23 14.13 48.94 -14.82
N GLY A 24 14.99 48.02 -15.27
CA GLY A 24 16.43 48.08 -15.08
C GLY A 24 16.91 47.74 -13.67
N GLU A 25 16.04 47.20 -12.82
CA GLU A 25 16.37 46.85 -11.43
C GLU A 25 17.22 45.57 -11.33
N ILE A 26 17.09 44.67 -12.30
CA ILE A 26 17.87 43.42 -12.38
C ILE A 26 18.41 43.17 -13.80
N SER A 27 19.55 42.48 -13.89
CA SER A 27 20.15 42.08 -15.17
C SER A 27 19.47 40.86 -15.77
N THR A 28 19.62 40.66 -17.09
CA THR A 28 19.05 39.50 -17.80
C THR A 28 19.54 38.15 -17.23
N PRO A 29 20.85 37.95 -16.91
CA PRO A 29 21.29 36.72 -16.27
C PRO A 29 20.66 36.47 -14.90
N VAL A 30 20.49 37.52 -14.09
CA VAL A 30 19.86 37.43 -12.76
C VAL A 30 18.39 37.05 -12.89
N MET A 31 17.65 37.66 -13.82
CA MET A 31 16.26 37.32 -14.12
C MET A 31 16.11 35.83 -14.46
N ILE A 32 16.95 35.31 -15.38
CA ILE A 32 16.91 33.89 -15.78
C ILE A 32 17.19 32.98 -14.57
N GLY A 33 18.19 33.32 -13.75
CA GLY A 33 18.53 32.59 -12.53
C GLY A 33 17.37 32.54 -11.52
N LEU A 34 16.69 33.66 -11.30
CA LEU A 34 15.54 33.74 -10.39
C LEU A 34 14.33 32.94 -10.90
N ILE A 35 14.07 32.97 -12.21
CA ILE A 35 13.03 32.13 -12.82
C ILE A 35 13.36 30.66 -12.58
N ALA A 36 14.56 30.21 -12.93
CA ALA A 36 14.98 28.82 -12.75
C ALA A 36 14.89 28.38 -11.28
N LEU A 37 15.37 29.22 -10.34
CA LEU A 37 15.31 28.95 -8.91
C LEU A 37 13.87 28.86 -8.41
N SER A 38 12.98 29.75 -8.85
CA SER A 38 11.57 29.73 -8.46
C SER A 38 10.89 28.43 -8.85
N PHE A 39 11.16 27.92 -10.06
CA PHE A 39 10.65 26.63 -10.50
C PHE A 39 11.12 25.49 -9.60
N VAL A 40 12.40 25.46 -9.21
CA VAL A 40 12.93 24.43 -8.30
C VAL A 40 12.26 24.53 -6.92
N VAL A 41 12.23 25.72 -6.32
CA VAL A 41 11.74 25.93 -4.95
C VAL A 41 10.23 25.68 -4.85
N VAL A 42 9.43 26.23 -5.76
CA VAL A 42 7.97 26.08 -5.75
C VAL A 42 7.57 24.63 -5.98
N ASN A 43 8.23 23.91 -6.89
CA ASN A 43 7.97 22.50 -7.09
C ASN A 43 8.41 21.67 -5.88
N ALA A 44 9.60 21.92 -5.32
CA ALA A 44 10.07 21.23 -4.12
C ALA A 44 9.13 21.45 -2.93
N LEU A 45 8.68 22.69 -2.71
CA LEU A 45 7.71 23.03 -1.67
C LEU A 45 6.35 22.37 -1.94
N TYR A 46 5.87 22.35 -3.18
CA TYR A 46 4.64 21.65 -3.55
C TYR A 46 4.74 20.15 -3.24
N PHE A 47 5.83 19.49 -3.61
CA PHE A 47 6.05 18.08 -3.29
C PHE A 47 6.15 17.84 -1.78
N TYR A 48 6.86 18.72 -1.05
CA TYR A 48 6.97 18.66 0.41
C TYR A 48 5.60 18.80 1.08
N LEU A 49 4.83 19.83 0.72
CA LEU A 49 3.49 20.06 1.26
C LEU A 49 2.54 18.96 0.84
N LYS A 50 2.61 18.47 -0.40
CA LYS A 50 1.82 17.33 -0.86
C LYS A 50 2.11 16.11 0.02
N LYS A 51 3.37 15.75 0.24
CA LYS A 51 3.77 14.67 1.16
C LYS A 51 3.30 14.92 2.60
N TYR A 52 3.40 16.16 3.07
CA TYR A 52 2.96 16.56 4.40
C TYR A 52 1.44 16.44 4.56
N PHE A 53 0.64 16.85 3.58
CA PHE A 53 -0.83 16.82 3.64
C PHE A 53 -1.42 15.45 3.31
N VAL A 54 -0.86 14.71 2.35
CA VAL A 54 -1.17 13.29 2.05
C VAL A 54 -0.94 12.39 3.27
N SER A 55 -0.24 12.88 4.29
CA SER A 55 -0.06 12.15 5.55
C SER A 55 -0.96 12.65 6.67
N LYS A 56 -1.79 13.69 6.51
CA LYS A 56 -2.61 14.19 7.63
C LYS A 56 -3.66 13.16 8.03
N ARG A 57 -4.50 12.67 7.11
CA ARG A 57 -5.55 11.69 7.45
C ARG A 57 -4.95 10.39 7.98
N VAL A 58 -3.86 9.94 7.36
CA VAL A 58 -3.10 8.77 7.80
C VAL A 58 -2.52 8.97 9.21
N ARG A 59 -1.94 10.14 9.52
CA ARG A 59 -1.41 10.46 10.85
C ARG A 59 -2.52 10.54 11.89
N GLU A 60 -3.66 11.13 11.56
CA GLU A 60 -4.81 11.17 12.46
C GLU A 60 -5.33 9.75 12.73
N LEU A 61 -5.49 8.91 11.69
CA LEU A 61 -5.89 7.52 11.87
C LEU A 61 -4.92 6.74 12.75
N LYS A 62 -3.60 6.98 12.63
CA LYS A 62 -2.58 6.34 13.47
C LYS A 62 -2.74 6.64 14.96
N LYS A 63 -3.29 7.81 15.34
CA LYS A 63 -3.60 8.10 16.75
C LYS A 63 -4.66 7.17 17.31
N PHE A 64 -5.55 6.68 16.46
CA PHE A 64 -6.61 5.74 16.82
C PHE A 64 -6.20 4.27 16.67
N GLY A 65 -4.92 3.97 16.40
CA GLY A 65 -4.45 2.61 16.17
C GLY A 65 -4.76 1.62 17.30
N TYR A 66 -4.81 2.10 18.55
CA TYR A 66 -5.18 1.30 19.73
C TYR A 66 -6.60 0.70 19.62
N LEU A 67 -7.52 1.41 18.94
CA LEU A 67 -8.88 0.92 18.72
C LEU A 67 -8.93 -0.34 17.85
N LEU A 68 -7.90 -0.60 17.04
CA LEU A 68 -7.88 -1.79 16.20
C LEU A 68 -7.99 -3.07 17.05
N ASP A 69 -7.42 -3.08 18.26
CA ASP A 69 -7.51 -4.20 19.20
C ASP A 69 -8.66 -4.03 20.20
N GLU A 70 -8.86 -2.82 20.74
CA GLU A 70 -9.85 -2.57 21.80
C GLU A 70 -11.29 -2.49 21.30
N ASN A 71 -11.51 -1.84 20.15
CA ASN A 71 -12.83 -1.62 19.57
C ASN A 71 -12.72 -1.47 18.04
N PRO A 72 -12.56 -2.58 17.31
CA PRO A 72 -12.30 -2.55 15.87
C PRO A 72 -13.46 -1.97 15.06
N GLU A 73 -14.71 -2.04 15.56
CA GLU A 73 -15.85 -1.39 14.91
C GLU A 73 -15.76 0.14 14.96
N GLU A 74 -15.35 0.71 16.10
CA GLU A 74 -15.10 2.16 16.18
C GLU A 74 -13.89 2.56 15.32
N TYR A 75 -12.84 1.71 15.25
CA TYR A 75 -11.73 1.94 14.33
C TYR A 75 -12.21 1.98 12.87
N LEU A 76 -13.05 1.03 12.45
CA LEU A 76 -13.64 1.01 11.11
C LEU A 76 -14.41 2.30 10.81
N LYS A 77 -15.21 2.78 11.76
CA LYS A 77 -15.91 4.07 11.63
C LYS A 77 -14.92 5.23 11.42
N LYS A 78 -13.81 5.27 12.16
CA LYS A 78 -12.75 6.28 11.94
C LYS A 78 -12.08 6.16 10.58
N VAL A 79 -11.90 4.95 10.07
CA VAL A 79 -11.40 4.74 8.71
C VAL A 79 -12.39 5.32 7.69
N ASP A 80 -13.68 5.00 7.80
CA ASP A 80 -14.72 5.47 6.88
C ASP A 80 -14.88 7.01 6.89
N GLU A 81 -14.84 7.63 8.07
CA GLU A 81 -14.83 9.11 8.23
C GLU A 81 -13.66 9.75 7.47
N ASN A 82 -12.47 9.13 7.52
CA ASN A 82 -11.28 9.62 6.85
C ASN A 82 -11.25 9.29 5.36
N LEU A 83 -11.89 8.20 4.94
CA LEU A 83 -11.97 7.77 3.54
C LEU A 83 -12.74 8.79 2.69
N SER A 84 -13.74 9.45 3.29
CA SER A 84 -14.50 10.52 2.64
C SER A 84 -13.60 11.70 2.24
N GLY A 85 -13.44 11.88 0.92
CA GLY A 85 -12.59 12.90 0.33
C GLY A 85 -11.09 12.56 0.29
N ALA A 86 -10.69 11.35 0.72
CA ALA A 86 -9.33 10.85 0.55
C ALA A 86 -9.01 10.69 -0.95
N LYS A 87 -7.76 10.97 -1.32
CA LYS A 87 -7.28 10.87 -2.70
C LYS A 87 -5.86 10.34 -2.73
N GLU A 88 -5.51 9.72 -3.86
CA GLU A 88 -4.15 9.25 -4.12
C GLU A 88 -3.69 8.27 -3.01
N TYR A 89 -2.50 8.48 -2.44
CA TYR A 89 -1.96 7.61 -1.39
C TYR A 89 -2.86 7.47 -0.15
N GLU A 90 -3.57 8.54 0.25
CA GLU A 90 -4.50 8.45 1.39
C GLU A 90 -5.64 7.48 1.10
N LEU A 91 -6.19 7.53 -0.13
CA LEU A 91 -7.26 6.64 -0.53
C LEU A 91 -6.79 5.19 -0.52
N ASP A 92 -5.65 4.90 -1.13
CA ASP A 92 -5.15 3.53 -1.18
C ASP A 92 -4.80 2.99 0.22
N TYR A 93 -4.17 3.82 1.05
CA TYR A 93 -3.77 3.46 2.41
C TYR A 93 -4.99 3.20 3.29
N LEU A 94 -5.98 4.09 3.27
CA LEU A 94 -7.20 3.94 4.06
C LEU A 94 -8.05 2.76 3.56
N THR A 95 -8.06 2.48 2.24
CA THR A 95 -8.72 1.30 1.66
C THR A 95 -8.09 0.00 2.18
N LEU A 96 -6.76 -0.07 2.23
CA LEU A 96 -6.06 -1.20 2.83
C LEU A 96 -6.42 -1.38 4.31
N HIS A 97 -6.41 -0.29 5.08
CA HIS A 97 -6.76 -0.33 6.49
C HIS A 97 -8.22 -0.73 6.73
N LYS A 98 -9.15 -0.27 5.90
CA LYS A 98 -10.56 -0.67 5.93
C LYS A 98 -10.71 -2.18 5.76
N ALA A 99 -10.07 -2.75 4.74
CA ALA A 99 -10.11 -4.18 4.50
C ALA A 99 -9.50 -4.99 5.66
N ASN A 100 -8.40 -4.51 6.25
CA ASN A 100 -7.76 -5.18 7.38
C ASN A 100 -8.66 -5.23 8.61
N VAL A 101 -9.33 -4.13 8.94
CA VAL A 101 -10.25 -4.12 10.08
C VAL A 101 -11.51 -4.94 9.80
N LEU A 102 -12.05 -4.90 8.57
CA LEU A 102 -13.18 -5.75 8.16
C LEU A 102 -12.84 -7.24 8.31
N HIS A 103 -11.65 -7.65 7.87
CA HIS A 103 -11.16 -9.02 8.08
C HIS A 103 -11.08 -9.38 9.58
N LYS A 104 -10.58 -8.45 10.41
CA LYS A 104 -10.45 -8.66 11.86
C LYS A 104 -11.79 -8.90 12.56
N ILE A 105 -12.85 -8.26 12.09
CA ILE A 105 -14.23 -8.45 12.60
C ILE A 105 -15.01 -9.50 11.80
N ASN A 106 -14.33 -10.37 11.05
CA ASN A 106 -14.88 -11.48 10.28
C ASN A 106 -15.87 -11.06 9.16
N ARG A 107 -15.79 -9.81 8.68
CA ARG A 107 -16.55 -9.30 7.53
C ARG A 107 -15.75 -9.47 6.23
N ASP A 108 -15.32 -10.71 5.97
CA ASP A 108 -14.39 -11.03 4.89
C ASP A 108 -14.95 -10.70 3.50
N ALA A 109 -16.25 -10.85 3.28
CA ALA A 109 -16.88 -10.50 2.00
C ALA A 109 -16.73 -9.01 1.68
N GLU A 110 -16.95 -8.15 2.66
CA GLU A 110 -16.77 -6.70 2.51
C GLU A 110 -15.29 -6.32 2.39
N ALA A 111 -14.39 -7.05 3.06
CA ALA A 111 -12.95 -6.86 2.88
C ALA A 111 -12.52 -7.20 1.44
N ILE A 112 -13.02 -8.30 0.88
CA ILE A 112 -12.78 -8.69 -0.52
C ILE A 112 -13.35 -7.64 -1.47
N GLU A 113 -14.58 -7.19 -1.26
CA GLU A 113 -15.19 -6.14 -2.09
C GLU A 113 -14.37 -4.85 -2.03
N THR A 114 -13.95 -4.43 -0.84
CA THR A 114 -13.12 -3.24 -0.62
C THR A 114 -11.79 -3.31 -1.39
N LEU A 115 -11.11 -4.46 -1.37
CA LEU A 115 -9.82 -4.63 -2.05
C LEU A 115 -9.94 -4.92 -3.55
N SER A 116 -11.00 -5.59 -3.99
CA SER A 116 -11.17 -5.98 -5.40
C SER A 116 -11.73 -4.86 -6.27
N SER A 117 -12.47 -3.93 -5.67
CA SER A 117 -13.04 -2.76 -6.35
C SER A 117 -12.07 -1.60 -6.55
N HIS A 118 -10.87 -1.66 -5.95
CA HIS A 118 -9.90 -0.57 -5.96
C HIS A 118 -8.51 -1.06 -6.39
N MET A 119 -7.85 -0.32 -7.29
CA MET A 119 -6.47 -0.61 -7.69
C MET A 119 -5.52 0.35 -6.95
N PRO A 120 -4.58 -0.13 -6.13
CA PRO A 120 -3.70 0.74 -5.35
C PRO A 120 -2.58 1.31 -6.22
N LEU A 121 -2.77 2.51 -6.79
CA LEU A 121 -1.81 3.13 -7.72
C LEU A 121 -0.63 3.83 -7.01
N PHE A 122 -0.87 4.38 -5.82
CA PHE A 122 -0.01 5.32 -5.12
C PHE A 122 0.73 4.71 -3.93
N LEU A 123 0.36 3.51 -3.49
CA LEU A 123 1.11 2.79 -2.45
C LEU A 123 2.56 2.49 -2.88
N ASP A 124 3.47 2.48 -1.92
CA ASP A 124 4.81 1.93 -2.08
C ASP A 124 4.77 0.40 -2.24
N ASP A 125 5.88 -0.20 -2.71
CA ASP A 125 6.00 -1.64 -2.96
C ASP A 125 5.56 -2.50 -1.76
N ASN A 126 5.95 -2.11 -0.54
CA ASN A 126 5.62 -2.88 0.66
C ASN A 126 4.11 -2.88 0.91
N ASN A 127 3.48 -1.71 0.88
CA ASN A 127 2.05 -1.58 1.10
C ASN A 127 1.23 -2.21 -0.06
N LYS A 128 1.71 -2.12 -1.31
CA LYS A 128 1.09 -2.82 -2.46
C LYS A 128 1.15 -4.33 -2.29
N ALA A 129 2.27 -4.87 -1.86
CA ALA A 129 2.41 -6.30 -1.63
C ALA A 129 1.48 -6.78 -0.50
N ILE A 130 1.38 -6.03 0.60
CA ILE A 130 0.42 -6.32 1.68
C ILE A 130 -1.01 -6.31 1.13
N TYR A 131 -1.36 -5.30 0.31
CA TYR A 131 -2.67 -5.19 -0.32
C TYR A 131 -3.03 -6.44 -1.13
N PHE A 132 -2.17 -6.83 -2.06
CA PHE A 132 -2.43 -8.00 -2.90
C PHE A 132 -2.37 -9.31 -2.12
N ASN A 133 -1.42 -9.46 -1.18
CA ASN A 133 -1.32 -10.65 -0.36
C ASN A 133 -2.54 -10.85 0.55
N ASN A 134 -3.07 -9.76 1.11
CA ASN A 134 -4.29 -9.82 1.92
C ASN A 134 -5.49 -10.23 1.06
N LEU A 135 -5.61 -9.70 -0.16
CA LEU A 135 -6.65 -10.12 -1.10
C LEU A 135 -6.50 -11.60 -1.49
N VAL A 136 -5.27 -12.09 -1.71
CA VAL A 136 -5.01 -13.52 -1.94
C VAL A 136 -5.46 -14.35 -0.75
N GLY A 137 -5.04 -13.99 0.48
CA GLY A 137 -5.41 -14.70 1.70
C GLY A 137 -6.91 -14.75 1.93
N LEU A 138 -7.61 -13.64 1.67
CA LEU A 138 -9.07 -13.56 1.77
C LEU A 138 -9.76 -14.49 0.75
N TYR A 139 -9.32 -14.52 -0.50
CA TYR A 139 -9.86 -15.47 -1.49
C TYR A 139 -9.59 -16.93 -1.09
N LEU A 140 -8.39 -17.24 -0.59
CA LEU A 140 -8.06 -18.59 -0.12
C LEU A 140 -8.95 -19.00 1.06
N LYS A 141 -9.23 -18.10 1.99
CA LYS A 141 -10.14 -18.34 3.13
C LYS A 141 -11.57 -18.69 2.66
N GLN A 142 -11.99 -18.16 1.50
CA GLN A 142 -13.27 -18.46 0.86
C GLN A 142 -13.20 -19.65 -0.12
N ASN A 143 -12.08 -20.39 -0.17
CA ASN A 143 -11.82 -21.46 -1.14
C ASN A 143 -11.88 -21.00 -2.62
N ASP A 144 -11.74 -19.71 -2.89
CA ASP A 144 -11.66 -19.15 -4.24
C ASP A 144 -10.21 -19.17 -4.75
N PHE A 145 -9.70 -20.39 -4.99
CA PHE A 145 -8.34 -20.59 -5.46
C PHE A 145 -8.09 -19.98 -6.84
N LYS A 146 -9.14 -19.82 -7.66
CA LYS A 146 -9.03 -19.25 -9.00
C LYS A 146 -8.64 -17.78 -8.93
N ASN A 147 -9.37 -16.98 -8.14
CA ASN A 147 -9.07 -15.57 -7.99
C ASN A 147 -7.80 -15.35 -7.15
N ALA A 148 -7.58 -16.16 -6.11
CA ALA A 148 -6.33 -16.14 -5.36
C ALA A 148 -5.10 -16.32 -6.27
N LYS A 149 -5.11 -17.35 -7.13
CA LYS A 149 -4.03 -17.60 -8.10
C LYS A 149 -3.87 -16.45 -9.09
N LYS A 150 -4.99 -15.93 -9.64
CA LYS A 150 -4.94 -14.82 -10.60
C LYS A 150 -4.28 -13.57 -10.00
N ILE A 151 -4.65 -13.19 -8.78
CA ILE A 151 -4.07 -12.02 -8.10
C ILE A 151 -2.59 -12.26 -7.77
N PHE A 152 -2.25 -13.45 -7.26
CA PHE A 152 -0.86 -13.80 -6.95
C PHE A 152 0.03 -13.73 -8.19
N GLU A 153 -0.39 -14.35 -9.30
CA GLU A 153 0.40 -14.39 -10.53
C GLU A 153 0.54 -13.02 -11.21
N SER A 154 -0.51 -12.20 -11.19
CA SER A 154 -0.47 -10.85 -11.75
C SER A 154 0.47 -9.91 -10.97
N ASN A 155 0.81 -10.26 -9.73
CA ASN A 155 1.67 -9.48 -8.85
C ASN A 155 2.89 -10.26 -8.35
N ARG A 156 3.27 -11.33 -9.07
CA ARG A 156 4.26 -12.31 -8.61
C ARG A 156 5.58 -11.65 -8.26
N ASP A 157 6.13 -10.85 -9.17
CA ASP A 157 7.46 -10.22 -8.98
C ASP A 157 7.51 -9.36 -7.71
N LEU A 158 6.41 -8.65 -7.42
CA LEU A 158 6.28 -7.82 -6.22
C LEU A 158 6.18 -8.68 -4.95
N LEU A 159 5.35 -9.73 -4.97
CA LEU A 159 5.15 -10.61 -3.83
C LEU A 159 6.40 -11.43 -3.51
N GLU A 160 7.02 -12.03 -4.53
CA GLU A 160 8.24 -12.85 -4.39
C GLU A 160 9.44 -12.02 -3.89
N LYS A 161 9.56 -10.76 -4.32
CA LYS A 161 10.58 -9.82 -3.82
C LYS A 161 10.49 -9.62 -2.30
N LEU A 162 9.30 -9.75 -1.70
CA LEU A 162 9.08 -9.52 -0.27
C LEU A 162 8.95 -10.81 0.55
N GLU A 163 9.11 -11.99 -0.05
CA GLU A 163 9.12 -13.28 0.68
C GLU A 163 10.22 -13.36 1.75
N ILE A 164 11.32 -12.62 1.54
CA ILE A 164 12.47 -12.59 2.46
C ILE A 164 12.23 -11.61 3.63
N ASN A 165 11.19 -10.77 3.56
CA ASN A 165 10.92 -9.78 4.59
C ASN A 165 10.33 -10.45 5.85
N PRO A 166 10.97 -10.33 7.04
CA PRO A 166 10.49 -10.98 8.26
C PRO A 166 9.07 -10.57 8.69
N SER A 167 8.62 -9.36 8.33
CA SER A 167 7.33 -8.84 8.77
C SER A 167 6.13 -9.40 7.99
N PHE A 168 6.30 -9.75 6.71
CA PHE A 168 5.19 -10.16 5.84
C PHE A 168 5.49 -11.38 4.96
N GLY A 169 6.75 -11.80 4.85
CA GLY A 169 7.17 -12.93 4.03
C GLY A 169 6.50 -14.24 4.44
N PHE A 170 6.24 -14.43 5.74
CA PHE A 170 5.56 -15.62 6.25
C PHE A 170 4.19 -15.81 5.58
N SER A 171 3.32 -14.79 5.59
CA SER A 171 1.97 -14.92 5.03
C SER A 171 1.97 -15.04 3.51
N ILE A 172 2.92 -14.41 2.82
CA ILE A 172 3.11 -14.57 1.37
C ILE A 172 3.44 -16.04 1.05
N LEU A 173 4.40 -16.63 1.76
CA LEU A 173 4.80 -18.02 1.56
C LEU A 173 3.68 -19.01 1.90
N VAL A 174 2.90 -18.76 2.95
CA VAL A 174 1.73 -19.57 3.31
C VAL A 174 0.66 -19.53 2.21
N ASN A 175 0.36 -18.34 1.68
CA ASN A 175 -0.60 -18.18 0.59
C ASN A 175 -0.09 -18.85 -0.71
N LYS A 176 1.21 -18.69 -1.02
CA LYS A 176 1.88 -19.37 -2.14
C LYS A 176 1.80 -20.89 -2.01
N ALA A 177 2.12 -21.44 -0.84
CA ALA A 177 2.01 -22.87 -0.56
C ALA A 177 0.58 -23.37 -0.78
N SER A 178 -0.42 -22.65 -0.28
CA SER A 178 -1.84 -23.00 -0.44
C SER A 178 -2.27 -23.02 -1.91
N ILE A 179 -1.84 -22.04 -2.70
CA ILE A 179 -2.09 -22.01 -4.16
C ILE A 179 -1.43 -23.20 -4.86
N LEU A 180 -0.17 -23.50 -4.53
CA LEU A 180 0.60 -24.59 -5.14
C LEU A 180 0.00 -25.96 -4.80
N LEU A 181 -0.39 -26.18 -3.55
CA LEU A 181 -1.07 -27.41 -3.10
C LEU A 181 -2.39 -27.62 -3.86
N ASN A 182 -3.21 -26.58 -4.00
CA ASN A 182 -4.45 -26.67 -4.75
C ASN A 182 -4.22 -26.97 -6.24
N HIS A 183 -3.08 -26.57 -6.80
CA HIS A 183 -2.70 -26.89 -8.18
C HIS A 183 -1.98 -28.24 -8.33
N GLY A 184 -1.74 -28.97 -7.22
CA GLY A 184 -1.07 -30.26 -7.21
C GLY A 184 0.46 -30.20 -7.28
N ASP A 185 1.08 -29.01 -7.23
CA ASP A 185 2.53 -28.85 -7.21
C ASP A 185 3.09 -29.04 -5.79
N LYS A 186 3.01 -30.28 -5.30
CA LYS A 186 3.44 -30.66 -3.94
C LYS A 186 4.92 -30.30 -3.67
N LYS A 187 5.80 -30.46 -4.66
CA LYS A 187 7.24 -30.21 -4.52
C LYS A 187 7.53 -28.73 -4.27
N ARG A 188 6.94 -27.82 -5.05
CA ARG A 188 7.14 -26.38 -4.82
C ARG A 188 6.40 -25.91 -3.57
N ALA A 189 5.25 -26.51 -3.26
CA ALA A 189 4.55 -26.22 -2.02
C ALA A 189 5.39 -26.56 -0.78
N GLU A 190 6.04 -27.74 -0.77
CA GLU A 190 6.92 -28.15 0.32
C GLU A 190 8.07 -27.15 0.54
N LYS A 191 8.70 -26.69 -0.55
CA LYS A 191 9.73 -25.67 -0.47
C LYS A 191 9.21 -24.37 0.17
N ALA A 192 8.03 -23.89 -0.25
CA ALA A 192 7.43 -22.69 0.31
C ALA A 192 7.06 -22.85 1.80
N ILE A 193 6.58 -24.04 2.20
CA ILE A 193 6.27 -24.39 3.60
C ILE A 193 7.56 -24.37 4.45
N ASP A 194 8.63 -24.99 3.97
CA ASP A 194 9.91 -25.02 4.68
C ASP A 194 10.53 -23.63 4.81
N GLU A 195 10.39 -22.77 3.80
CA GLU A 195 10.81 -21.37 3.86
C GLU A 195 9.95 -20.56 4.85
N ALA A 196 8.62 -20.71 4.81
CA ALA A 196 7.71 -20.06 5.75
C ALA A 196 8.04 -20.44 7.19
N ARG A 197 8.31 -21.72 7.44
CA ARG A 197 8.67 -22.23 8.77
C ARG A 197 9.93 -21.57 9.34
N LYS A 198 10.94 -21.26 8.51
CA LYS A 198 12.19 -20.59 8.94
C LYS A 198 11.97 -19.16 9.42
N ILE A 199 10.98 -18.47 8.87
CA ILE A 199 10.69 -17.06 9.17
C ILE A 199 9.39 -16.88 9.97
N ALA A 200 8.85 -17.96 10.52
CA ALA A 200 7.61 -17.93 11.28
C ALA A 200 7.74 -17.00 12.50
N PRO A 201 6.82 -16.02 12.68
CA PRO A 201 6.96 -14.99 13.70
C PRO A 201 6.65 -15.47 15.12
N SER A 202 6.09 -16.67 15.27
CA SER A 202 5.71 -17.24 16.57
C SER A 202 5.61 -18.77 16.53
N GLU A 203 5.65 -19.41 17.69
CA GLU A 203 5.39 -20.86 17.82
C GLU A 203 4.00 -21.26 17.32
N LYS A 204 3.01 -20.36 17.43
CA LYS A 204 1.68 -20.58 16.86
C LYS A 204 1.77 -20.70 15.32
N SER A 205 2.49 -19.77 14.70
CA SER A 205 2.70 -19.76 13.24
C SER A 205 3.49 -21.00 12.77
N GLN A 206 4.47 -21.45 13.57
CA GLN A 206 5.19 -22.71 13.31
C GLN A 206 4.26 -23.93 13.36
N ARG A 207 3.37 -24.00 14.36
CA ARG A 207 2.38 -25.09 14.46
C ARG A 207 1.41 -25.09 13.28
N GLU A 208 0.93 -23.92 12.86
CA GLU A 208 0.03 -23.79 11.71
C GLU A 208 0.68 -24.29 10.41
N ILE A 209 1.96 -23.95 10.17
CA ILE A 209 2.66 -24.39 8.96
C ILE A 209 3.05 -25.88 9.00
N ASP A 210 3.41 -26.40 10.18
CA ASP A 210 3.67 -27.83 10.38
C ASP A 210 2.39 -28.66 10.17
N GLU A 211 1.23 -28.15 10.61
CA GLU A 211 -0.06 -28.79 10.35
C GLU A 211 -0.42 -28.79 8.86
N MET A 212 -0.16 -27.69 8.14
CA MET A 212 -0.30 -27.65 6.68
C MET A 212 0.57 -28.71 6.00
N LYS A 213 1.85 -28.82 6.40
CA LYS A 213 2.77 -29.83 5.86
C LYS A 213 2.21 -31.24 6.05
N ARG A 214 1.86 -31.58 7.28
CA ARG A 214 1.30 -32.89 7.64
C ARG A 214 0.00 -33.21 6.89
N LYS A 215 -0.92 -32.25 6.77
CA LYS A 215 -2.24 -32.47 6.17
C LYS A 215 -2.17 -32.77 4.67
N PHE A 216 -1.25 -32.12 3.94
CA PHE A 216 -1.27 -32.10 2.49
C PHE A 216 -0.10 -32.83 1.81
N LEU A 217 1.01 -33.04 2.53
CA LEU A 217 2.23 -33.65 1.97
C LEU A 217 2.55 -35.03 2.55
N GLU A 218 2.06 -35.35 3.75
CA GLU A 218 2.35 -36.62 4.44
C GLU A 218 1.18 -37.63 4.34
N LYS A 219 0.20 -37.36 3.46
CA LYS A 219 -0.85 -38.29 3.02
C LYS A 219 -0.59 -38.76 1.60
#